data_AF-A0A398D1R0-F1
#
_entry.id   AF-A0A398D1R0-F1
#
_cell.length_a   1.000
_cell.length_b   1.000
_cell.length_c   1.000
_cell.angle_alpha   90.00
_cell.angle_beta   90.00
_cell.angle_gamma   90.00
#
_symmetry.space_group_name_H-M   'P 1'
#
loop_
_entity.id
_entity.type
_entity.pdbx_description
1 polymer ?
#
loop_
_entity_poly.entity_id
_entity_poly.type
_entity_poly.pdbx_seq_one_letter_code
_entity_poly.pdbx_strand_id
1 'polypeptide(L)'
;MKTIEEMRQAHKILATYSFTPGGVHAGYTNRRLYVDLTTNTIEERVIEPMVREKFTGGRGYGMYYLWQAVKPATHWNDPENELIFTAGPLTGLTQYPGSGKTHSVTISPETGVPVDNNGGGFFAPFMKFSGFDCIEIQGKATGNVMLVIDGNKGVVTIETAPDEPTNSYDLPEVLHAMYADGDDDHKNVSVATSGEGADHSLLGLINLSYWDAKRKHTRIKQLARGGPGTVFRDKGLRAVVIHFSGTTPMLNCPVDMEPIKLAGGRMNKEILTLDHTHNRMREIGTGNAVEILDKCDVLPVMNYKFGSDPRTEKIKGDVWLGMITQGMPDGCWLGCSMSCAHGVDNFEPLTGPLKGQKVLVDGPEYETIGGLGSNTGSFDPHFVLEANFYCDYYGIDLVAVATLLAFLMECYE
;
A
#
# COMPACT_ATOMS: atom_id res chain seq x y z
N MET A 1 -23.53 -10.79 -6.43
CA MET A 1 -22.92 -9.89 -5.42
C MET A 1 -24.01 -8.92 -4.97
N LYS A 2 -24.08 -8.56 -3.69
CA LYS A 2 -25.01 -7.52 -3.23
C LYS A 2 -24.67 -6.18 -3.91
N THR A 3 -25.65 -5.32 -4.08
CA THR A 3 -25.42 -3.95 -4.53
C THR A 3 -24.74 -3.14 -3.43
N ILE A 4 -24.07 -2.05 -3.80
CA ILE A 4 -23.41 -1.15 -2.83
C ILE A 4 -24.42 -0.62 -1.80
N GLU A 5 -25.64 -0.30 -2.23
CA GLU A 5 -26.69 0.21 -1.35
C GLU A 5 -27.17 -0.86 -0.36
N GLU A 6 -27.32 -2.12 -0.80
CA GLU A 6 -27.63 -3.24 0.09
C GLU A 6 -26.52 -3.49 1.12
N MET A 7 -25.25 -3.39 0.72
CA MET A 7 -24.12 -3.50 1.65
C MET A 7 -24.13 -2.38 2.68
N ARG A 8 -24.27 -1.12 2.23
CA ARG A 8 -24.33 0.06 3.12
C ARG A 8 -25.48 -0.03 4.12
N GLN A 9 -26.65 -0.52 3.71
CA GLN A 9 -27.79 -0.73 4.61
C GLN A 9 -27.58 -1.85 5.63
N ALA A 10 -26.71 -2.82 5.33
CA ALA A 10 -26.36 -3.90 6.25
C ALA A 10 -25.35 -3.44 7.33
N HIS A 11 -24.66 -2.32 7.12
CA HIS A 11 -23.70 -1.77 8.07
C HIS A 11 -24.38 -1.26 9.34
N LYS A 12 -23.71 -1.48 10.46
CA LYS A 12 -24.07 -0.91 11.76
C LYS A 12 -22.87 -0.14 12.27
N ILE A 13 -23.10 1.12 12.65
CA ILE A 13 -22.10 1.93 13.34
C ILE A 13 -22.00 1.43 14.79
N LEU A 14 -20.81 0.97 15.16
CA LEU A 14 -20.48 0.49 16.50
C LEU A 14 -19.97 1.60 17.41
N ALA A 15 -19.26 2.57 16.83
CA ALA A 15 -18.79 3.76 17.52
C ALA A 15 -18.65 4.93 16.55
N THR A 16 -18.77 6.14 17.10
CA THR A 16 -18.58 7.39 16.37
C THR A 16 -17.79 8.36 17.23
N TYR A 17 -16.83 9.04 16.59
CA TYR A 17 -16.08 10.12 17.18
C TYR A 17 -16.08 11.31 16.22
N SER A 18 -16.52 12.46 16.70
CA SER A 18 -16.47 13.72 15.96
C SER A 18 -15.26 14.53 16.39
N PHE A 19 -14.56 15.09 15.42
CA PHE A 19 -13.39 15.92 15.63
C PHE A 19 -13.45 17.15 14.73
N THR A 20 -12.76 18.20 15.13
CA THR A 20 -12.51 19.32 14.21
C THR A 20 -11.29 18.96 13.36
N PRO A 21 -11.40 18.93 12.01
CA PRO A 21 -10.25 18.71 11.15
C PRO A 21 -9.12 19.69 11.49
N GLY A 22 -7.98 19.14 11.90
CA GLY A 22 -6.80 19.91 12.27
C GLY A 22 -6.04 20.32 11.02
N GLY A 23 -5.55 21.55 10.98
CA GLY A 23 -4.67 21.99 9.91
C GLY A 23 -3.29 21.34 10.01
N VAL A 24 -2.66 21.09 8.86
CA VAL A 24 -1.23 20.77 8.82
C VAL A 24 -0.44 22.06 9.00
N HIS A 25 0.61 22.03 9.81
CA HIS A 25 1.57 23.12 9.95
C HIS A 25 3.00 22.58 9.94
N ALA A 26 3.84 23.12 9.07
CA ALA A 26 5.20 22.66 8.84
C ALA A 26 5.30 21.15 8.52
N GLY A 27 4.29 20.60 7.83
CA GLY A 27 4.20 19.17 7.52
C GLY A 27 3.63 18.27 8.63
N TYR A 28 3.24 18.83 9.78
CA TYR A 28 2.74 18.07 10.93
C TYR A 28 1.32 18.46 11.31
N THR A 29 0.56 17.47 11.76
CA THR A 29 -0.70 17.68 12.49
C THR A 29 -0.47 17.63 14.00
N ASN A 30 0.59 16.92 14.44
CA ASN A 30 0.90 16.60 15.84
C ASN A 30 -0.26 15.86 16.56
N ARG A 31 -1.09 15.16 15.80
CA ARG A 31 -2.25 14.42 16.28
C ARG A 31 -2.14 12.97 15.83
N ARG A 32 -2.57 12.06 16.70
CA ARG A 32 -2.69 10.63 16.41
C ARG A 32 -4.09 10.16 16.78
N LEU A 33 -4.66 9.30 15.94
CA LEU A 33 -5.94 8.67 16.18
C LEU A 33 -5.68 7.30 16.81
N TYR A 34 -6.12 7.09 18.05
CA TYR A 34 -6.07 5.80 18.72
C TYR A 34 -7.42 5.12 18.63
N VAL A 35 -7.41 3.83 18.26
CA VAL A 35 -8.60 3.00 18.12
C VAL A 35 -8.38 1.68 18.85
N ASP A 36 -9.25 1.32 19.79
CA ASP A 36 -9.32 -0.03 20.37
C ASP A 36 -10.57 -0.73 19.86
N LEU A 37 -10.37 -1.76 19.03
CA LEU A 37 -11.45 -2.53 18.41
C LEU A 37 -12.19 -3.46 19.38
N THR A 38 -11.59 -3.77 20.53
CA THR A 38 -12.22 -4.61 21.56
C THR A 38 -13.33 -3.83 22.27
N THR A 39 -13.06 -2.57 22.60
CA THR A 39 -13.99 -1.69 23.30
C THR A 39 -14.76 -0.76 22.37
N ASN A 40 -14.40 -0.74 21.07
CA ASN A 40 -14.83 0.25 20.08
C ASN A 40 -14.51 1.69 20.53
N THR A 41 -13.40 1.88 21.24
CA THR A 41 -12.94 3.20 21.67
C THR A 41 -12.25 3.91 20.51
N ILE A 42 -12.59 5.18 20.30
CA ILE A 42 -11.92 6.07 19.34
C ILE A 42 -11.51 7.33 20.09
N GLU A 43 -10.22 7.64 20.08
CA GLU A 43 -9.66 8.77 20.82
C GLU A 43 -8.63 9.51 19.97
N GLU A 44 -8.71 10.84 19.97
CA GLU A 44 -7.60 11.68 19.54
C GLU A 44 -6.57 11.81 20.67
N ARG A 45 -5.30 11.67 20.31
CA ARG A 45 -4.18 11.89 21.22
C ARG A 45 -3.16 12.83 20.60
N VAL A 46 -2.38 13.48 21.46
CA VAL A 46 -1.33 14.42 21.05
C VAL A 46 -0.04 13.65 20.76
N ILE A 47 0.69 14.10 19.74
CA ILE A 47 2.10 13.73 19.53
C ILE A 47 2.95 14.73 20.30
N GLU A 48 3.56 14.23 21.38
CA GLU A 48 4.40 15.06 22.25
C GLU A 48 5.56 15.70 21.47
N PRO A 49 5.95 16.96 21.77
CA PRO A 49 7.04 17.65 21.07
C PRO A 49 8.34 16.84 21.02
N MET A 50 8.65 16.11 22.10
CA MET A 50 9.82 15.23 22.19
C MET A 50 9.79 14.12 21.14
N VAL A 51 8.61 13.54 20.86
CA VAL A 51 8.46 12.49 19.86
C VAL A 51 8.73 13.05 18.48
N ARG A 52 8.17 14.23 18.17
CA ARG A 52 8.44 14.93 16.92
C ARG A 52 9.92 15.25 16.73
N GLU A 53 10.57 15.81 17.74
CA GLU A 53 11.97 16.18 17.69
C GLU A 53 12.89 14.97 17.45
N LYS A 54 12.66 13.86 18.17
CA LYS A 54 13.55 12.70 18.12
C LYS A 54 13.26 11.74 16.96
N PHE A 55 12.00 11.59 16.58
CA PHE A 55 11.58 10.55 15.63
C PHE A 55 11.13 11.08 14.28
N THR A 56 10.97 12.41 14.12
CA THR A 56 10.65 13.11 12.86
C THR A 56 9.29 12.78 12.22
N GLY A 57 8.79 11.55 12.28
CA GLY A 57 7.56 11.11 11.61
C GLY A 57 7.71 9.73 10.97
N GLY A 58 6.68 9.31 10.23
CA GLY A 58 6.69 8.04 9.48
C GLY A 58 7.10 6.85 10.35
N ARG A 59 8.06 6.04 9.86
CA ARG A 59 8.64 4.89 10.58
C ARG A 59 9.00 5.21 12.04
N GLY A 60 9.58 6.39 12.31
CA GLY A 60 10.01 6.76 13.65
C GLY A 60 8.84 6.85 14.63
N TYR A 61 7.71 7.42 14.21
CA TYR A 61 6.49 7.47 15.02
C TYR A 61 5.94 6.06 15.22
N GLY A 62 5.83 5.28 14.15
CA GLY A 62 5.29 3.92 14.23
C GLY A 62 6.10 3.04 15.20
N MET A 63 7.43 3.09 15.13
CA MET A 63 8.30 2.34 16.04
C MET A 63 8.21 2.81 17.49
N TYR A 64 8.14 4.12 17.72
CA TYR A 64 8.01 4.68 19.07
C TYR A 64 6.68 4.27 19.71
N TYR A 65 5.56 4.40 19.00
CA TYR A 65 4.25 4.07 19.55
C TYR A 65 4.05 2.55 19.69
N LEU A 66 4.57 1.74 18.75
CA LEU A 66 4.58 0.28 18.94
C LEU A 66 5.34 -0.10 20.21
N TRP A 67 6.51 0.51 20.45
CA TRP A 67 7.28 0.28 21.67
C TRP A 67 6.52 0.63 22.95
N GLN A 68 5.65 1.65 22.93
CA GLN A 68 4.81 2.00 24.08
C GLN A 68 3.65 1.01 24.26
N ALA A 69 3.13 0.45 23.16
CA ALA A 69 1.97 -0.42 23.18
C ALA A 69 2.30 -1.86 23.63
N VAL A 70 3.49 -2.36 23.29
CA VAL A 70 3.85 -3.78 23.47
C VAL A 70 4.82 -4.01 24.62
N LYS A 71 4.88 -5.27 25.07
CA LYS A 71 5.82 -5.80 26.05
C LYS A 71 6.75 -6.81 25.37
N PRO A 72 7.88 -7.19 25.99
CA PRO A 72 8.77 -8.22 25.45
C PRO A 72 8.10 -9.59 25.18
N ALA A 73 6.98 -9.89 25.85
CA ALA A 73 6.22 -11.13 25.68
C ALA A 73 5.01 -10.98 24.74
N THR A 74 4.79 -9.81 24.13
CA THR A 74 3.69 -9.59 23.20
C THR A 74 3.97 -10.29 21.87
N HIS A 75 3.03 -11.10 21.42
CA HIS A 75 3.05 -11.79 20.14
C HIS A 75 2.27 -11.00 19.09
N TRP A 76 2.48 -11.34 17.81
CA TRP A 76 1.84 -10.65 16.68
C TRP A 76 0.30 -10.68 16.73
N ASN A 77 -0.30 -11.72 17.32
CA ASN A 77 -1.75 -11.92 17.43
C ASN A 77 -2.31 -11.57 18.81
N ASP A 78 -1.53 -10.94 19.69
CA ASP A 78 -2.06 -10.45 20.95
C ASP A 78 -2.86 -9.16 20.73
N PRO A 79 -3.97 -8.92 21.46
CA PRO A 79 -4.72 -7.66 21.37
C PRO A 79 -3.87 -6.40 21.63
N GLU A 80 -2.80 -6.54 22.44
CA GLU A 80 -1.85 -5.46 22.76
C GLU A 80 -0.98 -5.05 21.55
N ASN A 81 -0.70 -5.96 20.59
CA ASN A 81 0.08 -5.65 19.40
C ASN A 81 -0.68 -4.65 18.54
N GLU A 82 -0.13 -3.46 18.34
CA GLU A 82 -0.76 -2.45 17.50
C GLU A 82 -0.41 -2.64 16.01
N LEU A 83 -1.36 -2.29 15.16
CA LEU A 83 -1.10 -2.00 13.76
C LEU A 83 -1.18 -0.48 13.58
N ILE A 84 -0.05 0.12 13.20
CA ILE A 84 0.11 1.58 13.23
C ILE A 84 0.39 2.10 11.83
N PHE A 85 -0.48 2.94 11.29
CA PHE A 85 -0.25 3.66 10.03
C PHE A 85 0.33 5.04 10.32
N THR A 86 1.35 5.47 9.58
CA THR A 86 2.02 6.77 9.81
C THR A 86 2.37 7.50 8.52
N ALA A 87 2.37 8.83 8.62
CA ALA A 87 2.84 9.76 7.61
C ALA A 87 4.13 10.45 8.06
N GLY A 88 5.01 10.77 7.11
CA GLY A 88 6.16 11.63 7.33
C GLY A 88 5.81 13.12 7.20
N PRO A 89 6.72 14.04 7.55
CA PRO A 89 6.47 15.48 7.41
C PRO A 89 6.34 15.92 5.95
N LEU A 90 7.04 15.24 5.03
CA LEU A 90 6.96 15.52 3.59
C LEU A 90 5.74 14.89 2.92
N THR A 91 4.99 14.05 3.63
CA THR A 91 3.84 13.33 3.06
C THR A 91 2.80 14.34 2.55
N GLY A 92 2.38 14.18 1.30
CA GLY A 92 1.38 15.02 0.64
C GLY A 92 1.95 16.23 -0.12
N LEU A 93 3.28 16.46 -0.12
CA LEU A 93 3.88 17.46 -1.01
C LEU A 93 3.75 17.05 -2.48
N THR A 94 3.56 18.03 -3.37
CA THR A 94 3.44 17.76 -4.83
C THR A 94 4.65 18.23 -5.63
N GLN A 95 5.58 18.94 -4.99
CA GLN A 95 6.80 19.46 -5.61
C GLN A 95 7.96 18.47 -5.54
N TYR A 96 7.88 17.50 -4.63
CA TYR A 96 8.89 16.45 -4.44
C TYR A 96 8.40 15.10 -5.00
N PRO A 97 9.26 14.37 -5.74
CA PRO A 97 8.97 12.98 -6.07
C PRO A 97 8.86 12.12 -4.81
N GLY A 98 7.97 11.11 -4.84
CA GLY A 98 7.89 10.11 -3.79
C GLY A 98 7.27 10.59 -2.47
N SER A 99 6.42 11.63 -2.49
CA SER A 99 5.83 12.21 -1.28
C SER A 99 4.48 11.60 -0.86
N GLY A 100 4.02 10.55 -1.53
CA GLY A 100 2.76 9.84 -1.19
C GLY A 100 2.98 8.61 -0.30
N LYS A 101 4.00 8.60 0.55
CA LYS A 101 4.39 7.40 1.29
C LYS A 101 3.64 7.25 2.60
N THR A 102 3.14 6.03 2.81
CA THR A 102 2.53 5.51 4.04
C THR A 102 3.48 4.48 4.63
N HIS A 103 3.69 4.54 5.95
CA HIS A 103 4.30 3.43 6.67
C HIS A 103 3.26 2.67 7.48
N SER A 104 3.43 1.35 7.59
CA SER A 104 2.77 0.56 8.63
C SER A 104 3.80 -0.10 9.54
N VAL A 105 3.51 -0.18 10.83
CA VAL A 105 4.38 -0.78 11.85
C VAL A 105 3.57 -1.70 12.75
N THR A 106 4.09 -2.90 13.01
CA THR A 106 3.49 -3.90 13.91
C THR A 106 4.53 -4.98 14.29
N ILE A 107 4.21 -5.88 15.22
CA ILE A 107 4.98 -7.14 15.39
C ILE A 107 4.63 -8.10 14.25
N SER A 108 5.66 -8.53 13.53
CA SER A 108 5.53 -9.41 12.36
C SER A 108 5.09 -10.83 12.74
N PRO A 109 4.08 -11.40 12.07
CA PRO A 109 3.74 -12.82 12.20
C PRO A 109 4.81 -13.77 11.67
N GLU A 110 5.56 -13.35 10.64
CA GLU A 110 6.61 -14.17 10.03
C GLU A 110 7.86 -14.28 10.90
N THR A 111 8.23 -13.19 11.59
CA THR A 111 9.53 -13.09 12.26
C THR A 111 9.44 -12.93 13.77
N GLY A 112 8.28 -12.59 14.33
CA GLY A 112 8.09 -12.34 15.76
C GLY A 112 8.74 -11.04 16.26
N VAL A 113 9.26 -10.19 15.38
CA VAL A 113 9.89 -8.91 15.73
C VAL A 113 9.17 -7.73 15.07
N PRO A 114 9.37 -6.49 15.56
CA PRO A 114 8.83 -5.30 14.91
C PRO A 114 9.24 -5.21 13.43
N VAL A 115 8.26 -4.96 12.56
CA VAL A 115 8.46 -4.72 11.11
C VAL A 115 7.90 -3.36 10.73
N ASP A 116 8.57 -2.67 9.81
CA ASP A 116 7.99 -1.55 9.08
C ASP A 116 7.83 -1.88 7.59
N ASN A 117 6.74 -1.38 7.03
CA ASN A 117 6.44 -1.46 5.61
C ASN A 117 6.26 -0.07 5.03
N ASN A 118 6.50 0.10 3.73
CA ASN A 118 6.34 1.38 3.04
C ASN A 118 5.55 1.20 1.73
N GLY A 119 4.41 1.88 1.64
CA GLY A 119 3.53 1.86 0.48
C GLY A 119 3.36 3.28 -0.08
N GLY A 120 3.17 3.40 -1.40
CA GLY A 120 2.82 4.66 -2.04
C GLY A 120 1.31 4.93 -2.02
N GLY A 121 0.87 5.98 -2.71
CA GLY A 121 -0.56 6.26 -2.90
C GLY A 121 -1.05 7.51 -2.18
N PHE A 122 -2.36 7.53 -1.97
CA PHE A 122 -3.10 8.65 -1.42
C PHE A 122 -3.48 8.46 0.05
N PHE A 123 -3.32 7.24 0.59
CA PHE A 123 -3.74 6.88 1.95
C PHE A 123 -3.14 7.78 3.04
N ALA A 124 -1.81 7.79 3.22
CA ALA A 124 -1.19 8.66 4.24
C ALA A 124 -1.34 10.17 3.97
N PRO A 125 -1.30 10.67 2.71
CA PRO A 125 -1.69 12.05 2.43
C PRO A 125 -3.11 12.38 2.90
N PHE A 126 -4.11 11.56 2.59
CA PHE A 126 -5.49 11.78 3.02
C PHE A 126 -5.64 11.66 4.54
N MET A 127 -4.94 10.72 5.17
CA MET A 127 -4.84 10.63 6.63
C MET A 127 -4.31 11.94 7.24
N LYS A 128 -3.20 12.45 6.71
CA LYS A 128 -2.57 13.70 7.17
C LYS A 128 -3.49 14.89 6.98
N PHE A 129 -4.12 15.01 5.82
CA PHE A 129 -5.00 16.13 5.51
C PHE A 129 -6.35 16.06 6.23
N SER A 130 -6.78 14.86 6.63
CA SER A 130 -7.86 14.66 7.59
C SER A 130 -7.46 15.07 9.01
N GLY A 131 -6.18 15.34 9.27
CA GLY A 131 -5.70 15.94 10.51
C GLY A 131 -4.99 14.97 11.46
N PHE A 132 -4.47 13.83 10.96
CA PHE A 132 -3.72 12.85 11.77
C PHE A 132 -2.37 12.47 11.12
N ASP A 133 -1.29 12.48 11.90
CA ASP A 133 0.02 11.98 11.46
C ASP A 133 0.15 10.45 11.65
N CYS A 134 -0.72 9.88 12.48
CA CYS A 134 -0.67 8.48 12.90
C CYS A 134 -2.08 7.94 13.19
N ILE A 135 -2.34 6.69 12.83
CA ILE A 135 -3.49 5.89 13.28
C ILE A 135 -2.93 4.66 13.99
N GLU A 136 -3.23 4.51 15.28
CA GLU A 136 -2.88 3.36 16.11
C GLU A 136 -4.11 2.47 16.29
N ILE A 137 -4.03 1.21 15.85
CA ILE A 137 -5.14 0.27 15.98
C ILE A 137 -4.75 -0.88 16.92
N GLN A 138 -5.38 -0.91 18.08
CA GLN A 138 -5.23 -1.90 19.12
C GLN A 138 -6.50 -2.78 19.26
N GLY A 139 -6.39 -3.87 20.00
CA GLY A 139 -7.53 -4.73 20.29
C GLY A 139 -7.92 -5.63 19.13
N LYS A 140 -9.05 -6.32 19.28
CA LYS A 140 -9.66 -7.16 18.24
C LYS A 140 -11.17 -6.98 18.23
N ALA A 141 -11.74 -6.81 17.04
CA ALA A 141 -13.18 -6.78 16.88
C ALA A 141 -13.80 -8.17 17.07
N THR A 142 -15.06 -8.24 17.48
CA THR A 142 -15.83 -9.50 17.62
C THR A 142 -16.27 -10.10 16.27
N GLY A 143 -16.13 -9.34 15.19
CA GLY A 143 -16.41 -9.73 13.82
C GLY A 143 -15.73 -8.78 12.85
N ASN A 144 -16.10 -8.84 11.57
CA ASN A 144 -15.51 -7.96 10.55
C ASN A 144 -16.00 -6.53 10.71
N VAL A 145 -15.07 -5.59 10.80
CA VAL A 145 -15.34 -4.16 10.94
C VAL A 145 -14.50 -3.33 9.97
N MET A 146 -14.95 -2.11 9.70
CA MET A 146 -14.17 -1.08 9.01
C MET A 146 -13.96 0.11 9.94
N LEU A 147 -12.79 0.73 9.82
CA LEU A 147 -12.52 2.05 10.38
C LEU A 147 -12.68 3.07 9.26
N VAL A 148 -13.64 3.99 9.39
CA VAL A 148 -13.91 5.01 8.37
C VAL A 148 -13.54 6.37 8.92
N ILE A 149 -12.74 7.12 8.18
CA ILE A 149 -12.32 8.49 8.51
C ILE A 149 -12.84 9.39 7.39
N ASP A 150 -13.92 10.13 7.68
CA ASP A 150 -14.40 11.20 6.81
C ASP A 150 -13.74 12.52 7.27
N GLY A 151 -12.63 12.85 6.63
CA GLY A 151 -11.87 14.08 6.90
C GLY A 151 -12.59 15.34 6.44
N ASN A 152 -13.53 15.23 5.49
CA ASN A 152 -14.35 16.36 5.05
C ASN A 152 -15.39 16.73 6.13
N LYS A 153 -15.98 15.72 6.76
CA LYS A 153 -17.03 15.89 7.79
C LYS A 153 -16.48 15.96 9.22
N GLY A 154 -15.22 15.58 9.44
CA GLY A 154 -14.62 15.54 10.77
C GLY A 154 -15.21 14.42 11.62
N VAL A 155 -15.42 13.24 11.03
CA VAL A 155 -16.03 12.09 11.72
C VAL A 155 -15.20 10.83 11.50
N VAL A 156 -15.01 10.06 12.57
CA VAL A 156 -14.48 8.71 12.53
C VAL A 156 -15.56 7.74 13.01
N THR A 157 -15.76 6.63 12.30
CA THR A 157 -16.68 5.56 12.70
C THR A 157 -15.99 4.20 12.67
N ILE A 158 -16.44 3.31 13.56
CA ILE A 158 -16.22 1.87 13.44
C ILE A 158 -17.54 1.28 12.96
N GLU A 159 -17.52 0.58 11.82
CA GLU A 159 -18.71 0.06 11.14
C GLU A 159 -18.58 -1.46 10.96
N THR A 160 -19.67 -2.22 11.08
CA THR A 160 -19.65 -3.65 10.72
C THR A 160 -19.52 -3.83 9.21
N ALA A 161 -18.78 -4.85 8.78
CA ALA A 161 -18.54 -5.18 7.36
C ALA A 161 -18.97 -6.64 7.07
N PRO A 162 -20.27 -6.93 6.90
CA PRO A 162 -20.77 -8.30 6.77
C PRO A 162 -20.71 -8.87 5.34
N ASP A 163 -20.71 -8.02 4.32
CA ASP A 163 -21.13 -8.40 2.97
C ASP A 163 -20.11 -8.04 1.87
N GLU A 164 -18.99 -7.42 2.23
CA GLU A 164 -18.00 -6.91 1.28
C GLU A 164 -17.16 -8.05 0.69
N PRO A 165 -16.62 -7.89 -0.54
CA PRO A 165 -15.67 -8.84 -1.11
C PRO A 165 -14.48 -9.14 -0.18
N THR A 166 -13.97 -10.37 -0.23
CA THR A 166 -12.84 -10.83 0.60
C THR A 166 -11.47 -10.61 -0.02
N ASN A 167 -11.44 -10.38 -1.32
CA ASN A 167 -10.22 -10.17 -2.10
C ASN A 167 -9.86 -8.68 -2.19
N SER A 168 -8.60 -8.39 -2.50
CA SER A 168 -8.07 -7.02 -2.58
C SER A 168 -8.23 -6.36 -3.95
N TYR A 169 -8.89 -7.00 -4.91
CA TYR A 169 -9.15 -6.44 -6.23
C TYR A 169 -10.53 -5.77 -6.30
N ASP A 170 -11.58 -6.49 -5.91
CA ASP A 170 -12.97 -5.99 -5.92
C ASP A 170 -13.28 -5.09 -4.72
N LEU A 171 -12.67 -5.36 -3.56
CA LEU A 171 -12.98 -4.63 -2.32
C LEU A 171 -12.69 -3.12 -2.43
N PRO A 172 -11.52 -2.67 -2.93
CA PRO A 172 -11.28 -1.24 -3.15
C PRO A 172 -12.31 -0.59 -4.10
N GLU A 173 -12.72 -1.25 -5.18
CA GLU A 173 -13.75 -0.72 -6.09
C GLU A 173 -15.05 -0.43 -5.34
N VAL A 174 -15.51 -1.42 -4.56
CA VAL A 174 -16.73 -1.30 -3.75
C VAL A 174 -16.61 -0.16 -2.76
N LEU A 175 -15.48 -0.04 -2.05
CA LEU A 175 -15.32 0.96 -1.00
C LEU A 175 -15.13 2.38 -1.55
N HIS A 176 -14.45 2.56 -2.68
CA HIS A 176 -14.37 3.86 -3.34
C HIS A 176 -15.75 4.36 -3.75
N ALA A 177 -16.57 3.50 -4.37
CA ALA A 177 -17.93 3.86 -4.75
C ALA A 177 -18.89 4.01 -3.55
N MET A 178 -18.64 3.28 -2.46
CA MET A 178 -19.47 3.35 -1.24
C MET A 178 -19.24 4.62 -0.43
N TYR A 179 -18.02 5.14 -0.36
CA TYR A 179 -17.70 6.30 0.51
C TYR A 179 -17.49 7.61 -0.23
N ALA A 180 -17.53 7.60 -1.57
CA ALA A 180 -17.54 8.81 -2.38
C ALA A 180 -18.93 9.49 -2.36
N ASP A 181 -18.95 10.82 -2.43
CA ASP A 181 -20.15 11.65 -2.56
C ASP A 181 -20.68 11.70 -4.03
N GLY A 182 -20.10 10.90 -4.93
CA GLY A 182 -20.48 10.74 -6.35
C GLY A 182 -19.33 10.23 -7.23
N ASP A 183 -19.60 9.97 -8.52
CA ASP A 183 -18.61 9.38 -9.45
C ASP A 183 -17.29 10.16 -9.55
N ASP A 184 -17.36 11.50 -9.54
CA ASP A 184 -16.17 12.37 -9.64
C ASP A 184 -15.33 12.43 -8.35
N ASP A 185 -15.88 11.88 -7.26
CA ASP A 185 -15.34 11.91 -5.91
C ASP A 185 -14.60 10.62 -5.52
N HIS A 186 -14.64 9.57 -6.36
CA HIS A 186 -13.88 8.33 -6.15
C HIS A 186 -12.38 8.57 -5.91
N LYS A 187 -11.82 9.63 -6.50
CA LYS A 187 -10.41 10.05 -6.35
C LYS A 187 -10.07 10.61 -4.98
N ASN A 188 -11.07 10.99 -4.19
CA ASN A 188 -10.92 11.54 -2.85
C ASN A 188 -11.07 10.45 -1.77
N VAL A 189 -11.29 9.20 -2.17
CA VAL A 189 -11.25 8.04 -1.29
C VAL A 189 -9.93 7.28 -1.47
N SER A 190 -9.38 6.76 -0.39
CA SER A 190 -8.28 5.80 -0.40
C SER A 190 -8.50 4.80 0.73
N VAL A 191 -8.22 3.53 0.47
CA VAL A 191 -8.47 2.45 1.42
C VAL A 191 -7.23 1.61 1.68
N ALA A 192 -7.05 1.19 2.93
CA ALA A 192 -6.16 0.11 3.29
C ALA A 192 -6.98 -1.17 3.47
N THR A 193 -6.61 -2.25 2.77
CA THR A 193 -7.33 -3.54 2.79
C THR A 193 -6.34 -4.70 2.84
N SER A 194 -6.80 -5.90 3.19
CA SER A 194 -6.01 -7.14 3.05
C SER A 194 -6.88 -8.25 2.48
N GLY A 195 -6.34 -8.99 1.52
CA GLY A 195 -7.06 -10.06 0.82
C GLY A 195 -7.17 -11.35 1.65
N GLU A 196 -7.99 -12.29 1.19
CA GLU A 196 -8.32 -13.52 1.94
C GLU A 196 -7.15 -14.47 2.18
N GLY A 197 -6.04 -14.31 1.45
CA GLY A 197 -4.82 -15.07 1.73
C GLY A 197 -4.26 -14.83 3.13
N ALA A 198 -4.56 -13.67 3.72
CA ALA A 198 -4.19 -13.34 5.10
C ALA A 198 -5.00 -14.11 6.18
N ASP A 199 -6.17 -14.70 5.84
CA ASP A 199 -6.91 -15.59 6.76
C ASP A 199 -6.29 -17.00 6.82
N HIS A 200 -5.43 -17.32 5.86
CA HIS A 200 -4.91 -18.67 5.63
C HIS A 200 -3.38 -18.74 5.66
N SER A 201 -2.70 -17.61 5.90
CA SER A 201 -1.25 -17.55 5.91
C SER A 201 -0.74 -16.41 6.80
N LEU A 202 0.54 -16.50 7.19
CA LEU A 202 1.28 -15.44 7.87
C LEU A 202 1.88 -14.41 6.91
N LEU A 203 1.66 -14.58 5.60
CA LEU A 203 2.25 -13.78 4.53
C LEU A 203 1.32 -12.64 4.10
N GLY A 204 0.26 -12.37 4.84
CA GLY A 204 -0.73 -11.37 4.45
C GLY A 204 -0.11 -9.98 4.34
N LEU A 205 -0.43 -9.26 3.27
CA LEU A 205 -0.04 -7.86 3.09
C LEU A 205 -1.24 -6.90 3.19
N ILE A 206 -0.94 -5.61 3.31
CA ILE A 206 -1.95 -4.55 3.23
C ILE A 206 -1.81 -3.83 1.89
N ASN A 207 -2.90 -3.75 1.14
CA ASN A 207 -3.05 -2.99 -0.09
C ASN A 207 -3.59 -1.59 0.21
N LEU A 208 -2.93 -0.56 -0.33
CA LEU A 208 -3.31 0.84 -0.30
C LEU A 208 -3.82 1.24 -1.68
N SER A 209 -5.09 1.62 -1.77
CA SER A 209 -5.71 1.97 -3.04
C SER A 209 -5.55 3.44 -3.41
N TYR A 210 -5.62 3.73 -4.70
CA TYR A 210 -5.90 5.05 -5.23
C TYR A 210 -6.71 4.94 -6.52
N TRP A 211 -7.48 5.97 -6.86
CA TRP A 211 -8.28 5.97 -8.08
C TRP A 211 -7.48 6.45 -9.28
N ASP A 212 -7.42 5.63 -10.33
CA ASP A 212 -6.95 6.07 -11.65
C ASP A 212 -8.14 6.60 -12.45
N ALA A 213 -8.26 7.93 -12.51
CA ALA A 213 -9.35 8.61 -13.21
C ALA A 213 -9.37 8.35 -14.73
N LYS A 214 -8.23 7.97 -15.35
CA LYS A 214 -8.18 7.66 -16.78
C LYS A 214 -8.74 6.27 -17.04
N ARG A 215 -8.37 5.31 -16.19
CA ARG A 215 -8.86 3.92 -16.26
C ARG A 215 -10.26 3.76 -15.71
N LYS A 216 -10.69 4.69 -14.85
CA LYS A 216 -11.90 4.57 -14.02
C LYS A 216 -11.86 3.26 -13.21
N HIS A 217 -10.70 3.01 -12.60
CA HIS A 217 -10.42 1.81 -11.83
C HIS A 217 -9.49 2.19 -10.68
N THR A 218 -9.61 1.49 -9.57
CA THR A 218 -8.68 1.55 -8.45
C THR A 218 -7.37 0.86 -8.82
N ARG A 219 -6.27 1.43 -8.35
CA ARG A 219 -4.93 0.87 -8.43
C ARG A 219 -4.41 0.69 -7.03
N ILE A 220 -3.48 -0.23 -6.84
CA ILE A 220 -2.99 -0.61 -5.50
C ILE A 220 -1.47 -0.41 -5.36
N LYS A 221 -1.07 -0.15 -4.12
CA LYS A 221 0.32 -0.16 -3.65
C LYS A 221 0.40 -0.94 -2.35
N GLN A 222 1.51 -1.60 -2.11
CA GLN A 222 1.60 -2.63 -1.08
C GLN A 222 2.41 -2.17 0.14
N LEU A 223 1.93 -2.54 1.32
CA LEU A 223 2.68 -2.67 2.55
C LEU A 223 2.90 -4.18 2.76
N ALA A 224 3.96 -4.70 2.12
CA ALA A 224 4.02 -6.10 1.73
C ALA A 224 4.54 -7.07 2.80
N ARG A 225 5.72 -6.79 3.37
CA ARG A 225 6.56 -7.82 3.97
C ARG A 225 6.37 -7.97 5.47
N GLY A 226 6.58 -9.17 5.97
CA GLY A 226 6.52 -9.47 7.39
C GLY A 226 5.10 -9.65 7.92
N GLY A 227 4.12 -9.93 7.07
CA GLY A 227 2.75 -10.30 7.45
C GLY A 227 1.82 -9.23 8.02
N PRO A 228 1.91 -7.92 7.68
CA PRO A 228 1.04 -6.90 8.29
C PRO A 228 -0.45 -7.09 7.94
N GLY A 229 -0.78 -7.69 6.80
CA GLY A 229 -2.15 -8.04 6.41
C GLY A 229 -2.76 -9.16 7.24
N THR A 230 -1.94 -10.11 7.70
CA THR A 230 -2.39 -11.13 8.66
C THR A 230 -2.75 -10.50 9.99
N VAL A 231 -1.95 -9.54 10.50
CA VAL A 231 -2.32 -8.75 11.70
C VAL A 231 -3.60 -7.95 11.44
N PHE A 232 -3.73 -7.34 10.27
CA PHE A 232 -4.92 -6.58 9.88
C PHE A 232 -6.20 -7.43 10.00
N ARG A 233 -6.21 -8.64 9.43
CA ARG A 233 -7.38 -9.54 9.49
C ARG A 233 -7.57 -10.22 10.84
N ASP A 234 -6.50 -10.55 11.56
CA ASP A 234 -6.58 -11.10 12.94
C ASP A 234 -7.26 -10.11 13.92
N LYS A 235 -7.14 -8.81 13.66
CA LYS A 235 -7.86 -7.77 14.40
C LYS A 235 -9.34 -7.64 14.04
N GLY A 236 -9.82 -8.37 13.03
CA GLY A 236 -11.17 -8.27 12.47
C GLY A 236 -11.35 -7.07 11.54
N LEU A 237 -10.29 -6.41 11.09
CA LEU A 237 -10.41 -5.30 10.13
C LEU A 237 -10.63 -5.83 8.72
N ARG A 238 -11.67 -5.31 8.07
CA ARG A 238 -11.93 -5.48 6.64
C ARG A 238 -11.30 -4.36 5.82
N ALA A 239 -11.38 -3.12 6.31
CA ALA A 239 -10.79 -1.97 5.68
C ALA A 239 -10.51 -0.83 6.67
N VAL A 240 -9.55 0.02 6.33
CA VAL A 240 -9.48 1.40 6.82
C VAL A 240 -9.77 2.31 5.64
N VAL A 241 -10.83 3.10 5.72
CA VAL A 241 -11.28 3.99 4.64
C VAL A 241 -10.98 5.42 5.04
N ILE A 242 -10.39 6.19 4.13
CA ILE A 242 -10.19 7.63 4.31
C ILE A 242 -10.82 8.36 3.14
N HIS A 243 -11.77 9.24 3.46
CA HIS A 243 -12.38 10.17 2.51
C HIS A 243 -11.90 11.59 2.81
N PHE A 244 -11.19 12.19 1.86
CA PHE A 244 -10.70 13.56 1.94
C PHE A 244 -10.66 14.25 0.57
N SER A 245 -11.38 15.35 0.45
CA SER A 245 -11.44 16.21 -0.73
C SER A 245 -10.68 17.53 -0.51
N GLY A 246 -10.40 18.27 -1.58
CA GLY A 246 -9.75 19.58 -1.47
C GLY A 246 -8.22 19.53 -1.34
N THR A 247 -7.59 18.47 -1.83
CA THR A 247 -6.12 18.40 -1.93
C THR A 247 -5.59 19.56 -2.77
N THR A 248 -4.68 20.35 -2.20
CA THR A 248 -3.98 21.44 -2.90
C THR A 248 -2.46 21.34 -2.70
N PRO A 249 -1.65 21.96 -3.59
CA PRO A 249 -0.19 21.95 -3.44
C PRO A 249 0.34 22.58 -2.14
N MET A 250 -0.48 23.33 -1.39
CA MET A 250 -0.09 24.03 -0.17
C MET A 250 -0.61 23.37 1.11
N LEU A 251 -1.37 22.27 1.00
CA LEU A 251 -2.07 21.68 2.13
C LEU A 251 -1.13 21.04 3.18
N ASN A 252 0.10 20.67 2.79
CA ASN A 252 1.16 20.27 3.73
C ASN A 252 1.68 21.45 4.59
N CYS A 253 1.39 22.70 4.18
CA CYS A 253 1.72 23.95 4.87
C CYS A 253 3.19 24.00 5.34
N PRO A 254 4.18 23.93 4.43
CA PRO A 254 5.57 24.03 4.82
C PRO A 254 5.90 25.43 5.36
N VAL A 255 6.91 25.52 6.23
CA VAL A 255 7.38 26.81 6.80
C VAL A 255 7.85 27.77 5.70
N ASP A 256 8.58 27.23 4.72
CA ASP A 256 9.04 27.98 3.55
C ASP A 256 8.92 27.10 2.31
N MET A 257 8.20 27.61 1.32
CA MET A 257 7.92 26.91 0.08
C MET A 257 9.05 27.04 -0.94
N GLU A 258 9.86 28.10 -0.88
CA GLU A 258 10.89 28.36 -1.89
C GLU A 258 12.02 27.32 -1.90
N PRO A 259 12.60 26.90 -0.75
CA PRO A 259 13.58 25.81 -0.73
C PRO A 259 13.02 24.49 -1.27
N ILE A 260 11.75 24.21 -0.98
CA ILE A 260 11.04 23.01 -1.46
C ILE A 260 10.90 23.05 -2.98
N LYS A 261 10.49 24.19 -3.55
CA LYS A 261 10.40 24.36 -5.01
C LYS A 261 11.76 24.24 -5.68
N LEU A 262 12.81 24.83 -5.12
CA LEU A 262 14.16 24.76 -5.69
C LEU A 262 14.71 23.33 -5.70
N ALA A 263 14.56 22.60 -4.59
CA ALA A 263 14.98 21.23 -4.49
C ALA A 263 14.16 20.30 -5.39
N GLY A 264 12.82 20.42 -5.36
CA GLY A 264 11.92 19.70 -6.25
C GLY A 264 12.21 19.97 -7.72
N GLY A 265 12.43 21.23 -8.10
CA GLY A 265 12.80 21.63 -9.46
C GLY A 265 14.12 21.01 -9.93
N ARG A 266 15.14 20.96 -9.06
CA ARG A 266 16.40 20.25 -9.34
C ARG A 266 16.18 18.77 -9.58
N MET A 267 15.49 18.08 -8.65
CA MET A 267 15.22 16.65 -8.77
C MET A 267 14.42 16.33 -10.02
N ASN A 268 13.34 17.09 -10.26
CA ASN A 268 12.49 16.91 -11.43
C ASN A 268 13.30 17.10 -12.72
N LYS A 269 14.14 18.15 -12.81
CA LYS A 269 14.99 18.36 -13.98
C LYS A 269 15.92 17.17 -14.21
N GLU A 270 16.56 16.68 -13.15
CA GLU A 270 17.48 15.55 -13.23
C GLU A 270 16.77 14.28 -13.71
N ILE A 271 15.64 13.94 -13.10
CA ILE A 271 14.81 12.78 -13.47
C ILE A 271 14.34 12.89 -14.93
N LEU A 272 13.79 14.04 -15.33
CA LEU A 272 13.28 14.26 -16.67
C LEU A 272 14.39 14.18 -17.74
N THR A 273 15.63 14.52 -17.37
CA THR A 273 16.77 14.57 -18.30
C THR A 273 17.53 13.25 -18.35
N LEU A 274 17.67 12.55 -17.23
CA LEU A 274 18.63 11.43 -17.11
C LEU A 274 17.99 10.05 -16.98
N ASP A 275 16.72 9.95 -16.58
CA ASP A 275 16.11 8.64 -16.28
C ASP A 275 16.17 7.65 -17.46
N HIS A 276 15.89 8.13 -18.68
CA HIS A 276 15.91 7.33 -19.90
C HIS A 276 17.28 6.74 -20.26
N THR A 277 18.38 7.35 -19.79
CA THR A 277 19.75 6.82 -19.95
C THR A 277 20.26 6.06 -18.73
N HIS A 278 19.50 6.07 -17.63
CA HIS A 278 19.86 5.41 -16.37
C HIS A 278 18.96 4.20 -16.13
N ASN A 279 17.91 4.38 -15.32
CA ASN A 279 17.09 3.28 -14.80
C ASN A 279 15.77 3.08 -15.55
N ARG A 280 15.41 3.99 -16.46
CA ARG A 280 14.15 3.94 -17.23
C ARG A 280 12.90 3.79 -16.35
N MET A 281 12.94 4.34 -15.13
CA MET A 281 11.87 4.17 -14.14
C MET A 281 10.53 4.71 -14.65
N ARG A 282 10.56 5.77 -15.44
CA ARG A 282 9.37 6.40 -16.02
C ARG A 282 8.76 5.64 -17.20
N GLU A 283 9.51 4.68 -17.75
CA GLU A 283 9.09 3.88 -18.90
C GLU A 283 8.59 2.51 -18.44
N ILE A 284 9.34 1.84 -17.57
CA ILE A 284 9.13 0.42 -17.20
C ILE A 284 9.20 0.17 -15.69
N GLY A 285 9.16 1.23 -14.88
CA GLY A 285 9.29 1.10 -13.43
C GLY A 285 10.57 0.39 -13.02
N THR A 286 10.50 -0.44 -11.99
CA THR A 286 11.66 -1.19 -11.51
C THR A 286 12.05 -2.36 -12.42
N GLY A 287 11.21 -2.77 -13.38
CA GLY A 287 11.46 -3.93 -14.25
C GLY A 287 12.76 -3.87 -15.06
N ASN A 288 13.35 -2.68 -15.23
CA ASN A 288 14.68 -2.49 -15.82
C ASN A 288 15.79 -3.24 -15.05
N ALA A 289 15.62 -3.49 -13.75
CA ALA A 289 16.67 -4.03 -12.90
C ALA A 289 17.07 -5.47 -13.25
N VAL A 290 16.20 -6.25 -13.90
CA VAL A 290 16.46 -7.65 -14.27
C VAL A 290 17.73 -7.79 -15.10
N GLU A 291 17.87 -6.97 -16.15
CA GLU A 291 19.03 -7.01 -17.06
C GLU A 291 20.31 -6.53 -16.39
N ILE A 292 20.19 -5.56 -15.48
CA ILE A 292 21.33 -5.01 -14.76
C ILE A 292 21.88 -6.08 -13.81
N LEU A 293 21.00 -6.75 -13.06
CA LEU A 293 21.37 -7.72 -12.05
C LEU A 293 21.87 -9.03 -12.68
N ASP A 294 21.28 -9.47 -13.80
CA ASP A 294 21.78 -10.63 -14.56
C ASP A 294 23.20 -10.40 -15.09
N LYS A 295 23.48 -9.22 -15.68
CA LYS A 295 24.83 -8.85 -16.14
C LYS A 295 25.87 -8.74 -15.02
N CYS A 296 25.41 -8.48 -13.80
CA CYS A 296 26.25 -8.40 -12.61
C CYS A 296 26.35 -9.73 -11.84
N ASP A 297 25.74 -10.82 -12.33
CA ASP A 297 25.71 -12.14 -11.68
C ASP A 297 25.13 -12.11 -10.25
N VAL A 298 24.10 -11.29 -10.05
CA VAL A 298 23.39 -11.11 -8.76
C VAL A 298 21.87 -11.18 -8.89
N LEU A 299 21.35 -11.65 -10.03
CA LEU A 299 19.93 -11.95 -10.20
C LEU A 299 19.62 -13.30 -9.54
N PRO A 300 18.60 -13.42 -8.67
CA PRO A 300 18.25 -14.71 -8.10
C PRO A 300 17.69 -15.65 -9.17
N VAL A 301 18.34 -16.81 -9.35
CA VAL A 301 17.93 -17.85 -10.30
C VAL A 301 17.82 -19.20 -9.58
N MET A 302 16.67 -19.87 -9.75
CA MET A 302 16.40 -21.22 -9.21
C MET A 302 16.76 -21.36 -7.72
N ASN A 303 16.03 -20.65 -6.86
CA ASN A 303 16.28 -20.56 -5.42
C ASN A 303 17.70 -20.10 -5.08
N TYR A 304 18.16 -19.03 -5.73
CA TYR A 304 19.51 -18.46 -5.55
C TYR A 304 20.67 -19.44 -5.86
N LYS A 305 20.44 -20.56 -6.56
CA LYS A 305 21.51 -21.46 -7.02
C LYS A 305 22.47 -20.77 -7.98
N PHE A 306 21.99 -19.81 -8.76
CA PHE A 306 22.77 -19.06 -9.74
C PHE A 306 22.47 -17.56 -9.67
N GLY A 307 23.39 -16.75 -10.21
CA GLY A 307 23.29 -15.28 -10.28
C GLY A 307 22.86 -14.74 -11.64
N SER A 308 22.72 -15.60 -12.65
CA SER A 308 22.39 -15.25 -14.04
C SER A 308 21.85 -16.45 -14.81
N ASP A 309 21.08 -16.20 -15.88
CA ASP A 309 20.58 -17.25 -16.78
C ASP A 309 20.36 -16.71 -18.21
N PRO A 310 20.83 -17.38 -19.29
CA PRO A 310 20.62 -16.91 -20.67
C PRO A 310 19.16 -16.71 -21.09
N ARG A 311 18.20 -17.31 -20.37
CA ARG A 311 16.76 -17.17 -20.64
C ARG A 311 16.16 -15.87 -20.09
N THR A 312 16.91 -15.08 -19.31
CA THR A 312 16.47 -13.77 -18.79
C THR A 312 16.05 -12.80 -19.90
N GLU A 313 16.57 -12.98 -21.12
CA GLU A 313 16.12 -12.28 -22.33
C GLU A 313 14.60 -12.33 -22.56
N LYS A 314 13.90 -13.35 -22.04
CA LYS A 314 12.44 -13.50 -22.14
C LYS A 314 11.64 -12.70 -21.12
N ILE A 315 12.29 -12.17 -20.08
CA ILE A 315 11.67 -11.43 -18.98
C ILE A 315 12.38 -10.09 -18.71
N LYS A 316 13.12 -9.61 -19.72
CA LYS A 316 13.88 -8.36 -19.67
C LYS A 316 13.00 -7.12 -19.83
N GLY A 317 13.57 -5.93 -19.64
CA GLY A 317 12.81 -4.67 -19.58
C GLY A 317 11.95 -4.40 -20.83
N ASP A 318 12.47 -4.67 -22.02
CA ASP A 318 11.75 -4.42 -23.27
C ASP A 318 10.54 -5.36 -23.48
N VAL A 319 10.54 -6.55 -22.85
CA VAL A 319 9.36 -7.45 -22.86
C VAL A 319 8.22 -6.77 -22.10
N TRP A 320 8.51 -6.24 -20.91
CA TRP A 320 7.53 -5.54 -20.09
C TRP A 320 7.08 -4.22 -20.71
N LEU A 321 7.99 -3.47 -21.34
CA LEU A 321 7.62 -2.28 -22.10
C LEU A 321 6.57 -2.58 -23.18
N GLY A 322 6.66 -3.74 -23.83
CA GLY A 322 5.69 -4.18 -24.83
C GLY A 322 4.33 -4.60 -24.25
N MET A 323 4.26 -4.92 -22.95
CA MET A 323 3.02 -5.35 -22.28
C MET A 323 2.32 -4.21 -21.53
N ILE A 324 3.07 -3.25 -20.99
CA ILE A 324 2.52 -2.10 -20.25
C ILE A 324 1.67 -1.25 -21.18
N THR A 325 0.42 -0.99 -20.78
CA THR A 325 -0.60 -0.37 -21.64
C THR A 325 -0.79 1.13 -21.40
N GLN A 326 -0.12 1.70 -20.39
CA GLN A 326 -0.32 3.08 -19.96
C GLN A 326 0.04 4.14 -21.02
N GLY A 327 1.06 3.85 -21.84
CA GLY A 327 1.55 4.76 -22.88
C GLY A 327 2.16 6.09 -22.38
N MET A 328 2.25 6.31 -21.07
CA MET A 328 2.81 7.52 -20.46
C MET A 328 3.26 7.25 -19.02
N PRO A 329 4.20 8.07 -18.48
CA PRO A 329 4.63 7.92 -17.09
C PRO A 329 3.47 8.15 -16.12
N ASP A 330 3.37 7.30 -15.08
CA ASP A 330 2.31 7.38 -14.08
C ASP A 330 2.86 7.33 -12.64
N GLY A 331 2.32 8.18 -11.77
CA GLY A 331 2.76 8.32 -10.38
C GLY A 331 1.67 7.89 -9.41
N CYS A 332 2.04 7.15 -8.36
CA CYS A 332 1.11 6.80 -7.28
C CYS A 332 0.65 8.01 -6.43
N TRP A 333 1.27 9.19 -6.58
CA TRP A 333 0.87 10.42 -5.89
C TRP A 333 1.05 11.63 -6.81
N LEU A 334 0.22 12.66 -6.58
CA LEU A 334 0.20 13.89 -7.35
C LEU A 334 1.59 14.56 -7.41
N GLY A 335 2.03 14.89 -8.62
CA GLY A 335 3.30 15.59 -8.85
C GLY A 335 4.55 14.71 -8.72
N CYS A 336 4.41 13.40 -8.52
CA CYS A 336 5.55 12.50 -8.47
C CYS A 336 6.21 12.35 -9.86
N SER A 337 7.31 13.07 -10.09
CA SER A 337 8.04 13.09 -11.35
C SER A 337 8.79 11.78 -11.68
N MET A 338 9.08 10.95 -10.68
CA MET A 338 9.64 9.61 -10.89
C MET A 338 8.68 8.70 -11.64
N SER A 339 7.36 8.90 -11.45
CA SER A 339 6.29 8.29 -12.24
C SER A 339 6.52 6.81 -12.62
N CYS A 340 6.90 5.98 -11.64
CA CYS A 340 7.30 4.60 -11.88
C CYS A 340 6.14 3.59 -11.85
N ALA A 341 4.92 4.02 -11.52
CA ALA A 341 3.79 3.12 -11.45
C ALA A 341 3.43 2.62 -12.85
N HIS A 342 3.12 1.33 -12.96
CA HIS A 342 2.75 0.74 -14.23
C HIS A 342 1.75 -0.39 -14.11
N GLY A 343 1.07 -0.69 -15.21
CA GLY A 343 0.05 -1.71 -15.23
C GLY A 343 -0.31 -2.15 -16.64
N VAL A 344 -0.97 -3.30 -16.70
CA VAL A 344 -1.39 -3.99 -17.92
C VAL A 344 -2.92 -4.08 -17.91
N ASP A 345 -3.54 -3.36 -18.83
CA ASP A 345 -5.00 -3.34 -19.01
C ASP A 345 -5.46 -4.58 -19.79
N ASN A 346 -6.66 -5.07 -19.47
CA ASN A 346 -7.33 -6.18 -20.17
C ASN A 346 -6.52 -7.49 -20.19
N PHE A 347 -5.71 -7.75 -19.16
CA PHE A 347 -5.08 -9.05 -19.00
C PHE A 347 -6.16 -10.11 -18.75
N GLU A 348 -6.04 -11.29 -19.35
CA GLU A 348 -6.98 -12.40 -19.16
C GLU A 348 -6.27 -13.56 -18.45
N PRO A 349 -6.47 -13.75 -17.12
CA PRO A 349 -5.87 -14.84 -16.38
C PRO A 349 -6.25 -16.21 -16.95
N LEU A 350 -5.31 -17.16 -16.97
CA LEU A 350 -5.51 -18.51 -17.49
C LEU A 350 -6.04 -19.48 -16.41
N THR A 351 -5.92 -19.10 -15.15
CA THR A 351 -6.22 -19.89 -13.96
C THR A 351 -7.00 -19.07 -12.92
N GLY A 352 -7.35 -19.70 -11.79
CA GLY A 352 -7.96 -19.04 -10.64
C GLY A 352 -9.42 -18.56 -10.84
N PRO A 353 -9.97 -17.84 -9.84
CA PRO A 353 -11.38 -17.42 -9.82
C PRO A 353 -11.78 -16.44 -10.92
N LEU A 354 -10.82 -15.69 -11.46
CA LEU A 354 -11.05 -14.69 -12.51
C LEU A 354 -10.58 -15.15 -13.90
N LYS A 355 -10.41 -16.47 -14.08
CA LYS A 355 -10.05 -17.07 -15.36
C LYS A 355 -10.92 -16.56 -16.51
N GLY A 356 -10.26 -16.09 -17.58
CA GLY A 356 -10.92 -15.61 -18.80
C GLY A 356 -11.66 -14.28 -18.64
N GLN A 357 -11.56 -13.62 -17.48
CA GLN A 357 -12.07 -12.27 -17.28
C GLN A 357 -10.95 -11.25 -17.53
N LYS A 358 -11.32 -10.09 -18.06
CA LYS A 358 -10.37 -8.99 -18.27
C LYS A 358 -10.13 -8.26 -16.96
N VAL A 359 -8.88 -8.20 -16.53
CA VAL A 359 -8.44 -7.52 -15.30
C VAL A 359 -7.38 -6.47 -15.60
N LEU A 360 -7.26 -5.50 -14.68
CA LEU A 360 -6.13 -4.60 -14.60
C LEU A 360 -5.09 -5.22 -13.68
N VAL A 361 -3.84 -5.34 -14.14
CA VAL A 361 -2.74 -5.80 -13.30
C VAL A 361 -1.82 -4.62 -13.01
N ASP A 362 -1.61 -4.30 -11.73
CA ASP A 362 -0.57 -3.37 -11.30
C ASP A 362 0.80 -4.06 -11.32
N GLY A 363 1.82 -3.40 -11.88
CA GLY A 363 3.16 -3.96 -12.05
C GLY A 363 3.36 -4.68 -13.39
N PRO A 364 4.29 -5.65 -13.47
CA PRO A 364 5.06 -6.22 -12.36
C PRO A 364 6.33 -5.39 -12.04
N GLU A 365 6.59 -5.20 -10.74
CA GLU A 365 7.86 -4.62 -10.27
C GLU A 365 9.01 -5.65 -10.38
N TYR A 366 10.26 -5.22 -10.25
CA TYR A 366 11.46 -6.08 -10.34
C TYR A 366 11.38 -7.28 -9.41
N GLU A 367 11.03 -7.07 -8.15
CA GLU A 367 10.94 -8.15 -7.17
C GLU A 367 9.95 -9.24 -7.61
N THR A 368 8.93 -8.85 -8.37
CA THR A 368 8.02 -9.79 -9.00
C THR A 368 8.67 -10.57 -10.13
N ILE A 369 9.36 -9.87 -11.03
CA ILE A 369 9.98 -10.48 -12.20
C ILE A 369 11.13 -11.41 -11.79
N GLY A 370 11.99 -10.97 -10.88
CA GLY A 370 13.08 -11.78 -10.33
C GLY A 370 12.57 -12.90 -9.44
N GLY A 371 11.61 -12.61 -8.56
CA GLY A 371 11.04 -13.59 -7.63
C GLY A 371 10.23 -14.68 -8.30
N LEU A 372 9.13 -14.32 -8.97
CA LEU A 372 8.24 -15.29 -9.61
C LEU A 372 8.72 -15.72 -11.00
N GLY A 373 9.68 -15.02 -11.58
CA GLY A 373 10.34 -15.44 -12.81
C GLY A 373 11.60 -16.27 -12.52
N SER A 374 12.76 -15.62 -12.61
CA SER A 374 14.07 -16.28 -12.61
C SER A 374 14.31 -17.14 -11.36
N ASN A 375 13.91 -16.68 -10.18
CA ASN A 375 14.15 -17.41 -8.92
C ASN A 375 13.33 -18.70 -8.84
N THR A 376 12.17 -18.78 -9.48
CA THR A 376 11.39 -20.04 -9.59
C THR A 376 11.74 -20.83 -10.86
N GLY A 377 12.69 -20.34 -11.67
CA GLY A 377 13.06 -20.96 -12.94
C GLY A 377 12.03 -20.77 -14.06
N SER A 378 11.03 -19.89 -13.88
CA SER A 378 10.03 -19.55 -14.89
C SER A 378 10.47 -18.33 -15.70
N PHE A 379 10.52 -18.46 -17.02
CA PHE A 379 10.89 -17.37 -17.93
C PHE A 379 9.72 -17.04 -18.88
N ASP A 380 8.49 -17.20 -18.39
CA ASP A 380 7.26 -16.87 -19.10
C ASP A 380 6.66 -15.57 -18.50
N PRO A 381 6.64 -14.46 -19.25
CA PRO A 381 6.11 -13.20 -18.74
C PRO A 381 4.61 -13.26 -18.44
N HIS A 382 3.83 -14.11 -19.12
CA HIS A 382 2.41 -14.26 -18.82
C HIS A 382 2.17 -14.93 -17.47
N PHE A 383 2.97 -15.97 -17.15
CA PHE A 383 2.94 -16.60 -15.83
C PHE A 383 3.30 -15.60 -14.73
N VAL A 384 4.39 -14.85 -14.89
CA VAL A 384 4.83 -13.85 -13.91
C VAL A 384 3.74 -12.80 -13.67
N LEU A 385 3.09 -12.32 -14.74
CA LEU A 385 2.02 -11.33 -14.64
C LEU A 385 0.75 -11.88 -13.97
N GLU A 386 0.36 -13.12 -14.28
CA GLU A 386 -0.80 -13.76 -13.65
C GLU A 386 -0.54 -14.06 -12.16
N ALA A 387 0.65 -14.56 -11.83
CA ALA A 387 1.02 -14.84 -10.45
C ALA A 387 1.16 -13.55 -9.63
N ASN A 388 1.65 -12.45 -10.24
CA ASN A 388 1.60 -11.11 -9.65
C ASN A 388 0.17 -10.70 -9.30
N PHE A 389 -0.74 -10.79 -10.29
CA PHE A 389 -2.14 -10.45 -10.12
C PHE A 389 -2.77 -11.22 -8.95
N TYR A 390 -2.51 -12.53 -8.85
CA TYR A 390 -3.08 -13.33 -7.76
C TYR A 390 -2.45 -13.06 -6.39
N CYS A 391 -1.16 -12.69 -6.30
CA CYS A 391 -0.59 -12.23 -5.04
C CYS A 391 -1.29 -10.97 -4.54
N ASP A 392 -1.56 -10.03 -5.44
CA ASP A 392 -2.29 -8.81 -5.15
C ASP A 392 -3.76 -9.08 -4.81
N TYR A 393 -4.46 -9.92 -5.60
CA TYR A 393 -5.85 -10.33 -5.40
C TYR A 393 -6.05 -10.97 -4.03
N TYR A 394 -5.19 -11.91 -3.65
CA TYR A 394 -5.25 -12.60 -2.36
C TYR A 394 -4.61 -11.80 -1.22
N GLY A 395 -3.92 -10.69 -1.52
CA GLY A 395 -3.25 -9.86 -0.53
C GLY A 395 -2.17 -10.62 0.23
N ILE A 396 -1.26 -11.28 -0.49
CA ILE A 396 -0.12 -12.04 0.05
C ILE A 396 1.22 -11.51 -0.46
N ASP A 397 2.25 -11.50 0.39
CA ASP A 397 3.60 -11.05 0.06
C ASP A 397 4.19 -11.89 -1.07
N LEU A 398 4.27 -11.27 -2.24
CA LEU A 398 4.80 -11.87 -3.45
C LEU A 398 6.24 -12.36 -3.28
N VAL A 399 7.09 -11.62 -2.56
CA VAL A 399 8.50 -11.99 -2.38
C VAL A 399 8.61 -13.25 -1.52
N ALA A 400 7.81 -13.33 -0.46
CA ALA A 400 7.72 -14.51 0.38
C ALA A 400 7.16 -15.72 -0.40
N VAL A 401 6.09 -15.52 -1.19
CA VAL A 401 5.51 -16.56 -2.05
C VAL A 401 6.55 -17.07 -3.06
N ALA A 402 7.25 -16.17 -3.75
CA ALA A 402 8.29 -16.52 -4.72
C ALA A 402 9.41 -17.34 -4.08
N THR A 403 9.90 -16.91 -2.92
CA THR A 403 10.99 -17.59 -2.20
C THR A 403 10.55 -18.96 -1.69
N LEU A 404 9.35 -19.07 -1.12
CA LEU A 404 8.79 -20.34 -0.68
C LEU A 404 8.58 -21.30 -1.84
N LEU A 405 8.05 -20.81 -2.97
CA LEU A 405 7.86 -21.61 -4.17
C LEU A 405 9.19 -22.14 -4.70
N ALA A 406 10.20 -21.29 -4.82
CA ALA A 406 11.54 -21.68 -5.25
C ALA A 406 12.18 -22.72 -4.31
N PHE A 407 12.05 -22.52 -2.99
CA PHE A 407 12.52 -23.50 -2.00
C PHE A 407 11.82 -24.85 -2.12
N LEU A 408 10.49 -24.86 -2.32
CA LEU A 408 9.72 -26.09 -2.50
C LEU A 408 10.09 -26.82 -3.80
N MET A 409 10.36 -26.08 -4.88
CA MET A 409 10.85 -26.64 -6.14
C MET A 409 12.22 -27.31 -5.94
N GLU A 410 13.16 -26.65 -5.26
CA GLU A 410 14.46 -27.25 -4.96
C GLU A 410 14.36 -28.47 -4.04
N CYS A 411 13.45 -28.47 -3.07
CA CYS A 411 13.24 -29.64 -2.20
C CYS A 411 12.65 -30.83 -2.95
N TYR A 412 11.96 -30.60 -4.07
CA TYR A 412 11.37 -31.64 -4.90
C TYR A 412 12.37 -32.23 -5.91
N GLU A 413 13.30 -31.41 -6.42
CA GLU A 413 14.43 -31.84 -7.25
C GLU A 413 15.35 -32.83 -6.52
#